data_AF-A0A7W2EBD5-F1
#
_entry.id   AF-A0A7W2EBD5-F1
#
_cell.length_a   1.000
_cell.length_b   1.000
_cell.length_c   1.000
_cell.angle_alpha   90.00
_cell.angle_beta   90.00
_cell.angle_gamma   90.00
#
_symmetry.space_group_name_H-M   'P 1'
#
loop_
_entity.id
_entity.type
_entity.pdbx_description
1 polymer ?
#
loop_
_entity_poly.entity_id
_entity_poly.type
_entity_poly.pdbx_seq_one_letter_code
_entity_poly.pdbx_strand_id
1 'polypeptide(L)'
;MSTPYGNFRIGDQERMDAMDTLGRALGEGRLNMGEFDDRCRQVAEAQVHSDLDPILGDLPPQPAGGAVERQEVHSGDVFYSGREIMQARRSGKRMRAGVFWLGTVGALGLTALHPVFLLIIPTLFILLYVMKVGPDSWYTPSLRQLEQQRRQEIKRRQLEIESAKAHQQAMMRVQRKDQFNQLTSDALDVAQNTINRFRKN
;
A
#
# COMPACT_ATOMS: atom_id res chain seq x y z
N MET A 1 -23.80 -20.66 -36.50
CA MET A 1 -22.97 -21.81 -36.07
C MET A 1 -22.37 -21.46 -34.73
N SER A 2 -22.96 -21.96 -33.64
CA SER A 2 -22.56 -21.64 -32.26
C SER A 2 -21.55 -22.70 -31.82
N THR A 3 -20.30 -22.32 -31.55
CA THR A 3 -19.29 -23.27 -31.11
C THR A 3 -19.60 -23.78 -29.70
N PRO A 4 -19.59 -25.10 -29.44
CA PRO A 4 -20.00 -25.72 -28.18
C PRO A 4 -18.85 -25.73 -27.15
N TYR A 5 -18.19 -24.60 -26.92
CA TYR A 5 -17.27 -24.49 -25.79
C TYR A 5 -18.10 -24.16 -24.56
N GLY A 6 -18.28 -25.20 -23.75
CA GLY A 6 -19.00 -25.16 -22.50
C GLY A 6 -18.60 -23.96 -21.66
N ASN A 7 -19.61 -23.39 -21.02
CA ASN A 7 -19.47 -22.33 -20.05
C ASN A 7 -18.44 -22.74 -18.98
N PHE A 8 -17.19 -22.31 -19.13
CA PHE A 8 -16.11 -22.67 -18.22
C PHE A 8 -16.18 -21.78 -16.98
N ARG A 9 -15.96 -22.40 -15.82
CA ARG A 9 -15.92 -21.67 -14.54
C ARG A 9 -14.78 -20.66 -14.58
N ILE A 10 -15.08 -19.40 -14.31
CA ILE A 10 -14.08 -18.33 -14.30
C ILE A 10 -13.21 -18.41 -13.05
N GLY A 11 -11.93 -18.10 -13.20
CA GLY A 11 -10.98 -17.99 -12.10
C GLY A 11 -11.00 -16.62 -11.43
N ASP A 12 -10.00 -16.39 -10.58
CA ASP A 12 -9.76 -15.06 -9.99
C ASP A 12 -9.22 -14.08 -11.04
N GLN A 13 -8.43 -14.57 -12.01
CA GLN A 13 -7.78 -13.73 -13.00
C GLN A 13 -8.80 -13.12 -13.96
N GLU A 14 -9.72 -13.94 -14.48
CA GLU A 14 -10.78 -13.47 -15.39
C GLU A 14 -11.72 -12.48 -14.69
N ARG A 15 -12.00 -12.69 -13.39
CA ARG A 15 -12.75 -11.71 -12.58
C ARG A 15 -11.98 -10.41 -12.41
N MET A 16 -10.67 -10.46 -12.22
CA MET A 16 -9.84 -9.25 -12.14
C MET A 16 -9.79 -8.49 -13.47
N ASP A 17 -9.70 -9.20 -14.60
CA ASP A 17 -9.67 -8.60 -15.94
C ASP A 17 -11.01 -7.90 -16.28
N ALA A 18 -12.12 -8.53 -15.90
CA ALA A 18 -13.45 -7.91 -15.99
C ALA A 18 -13.57 -6.64 -15.13
N MET A 19 -13.04 -6.66 -13.90
CA MET A 19 -13.02 -5.48 -13.01
C MET A 19 -12.15 -4.34 -13.54
N ASP A 20 -11.00 -4.65 -14.17
CA ASP A 20 -10.14 -3.65 -14.81
C ASP A 20 -10.85 -2.96 -15.98
N THR A 21 -11.61 -3.75 -16.77
CA THR A 21 -12.43 -3.23 -17.86
C THR A 21 -13.50 -2.26 -17.35
N LEU A 22 -14.20 -2.58 -16.26
CA LEU A 22 -15.15 -1.68 -15.61
C LEU A 22 -14.47 -0.40 -15.08
N GLY A 23 -13.28 -0.53 -14.48
CA GLY A 23 -12.52 0.60 -13.94
C GLY A 23 -12.08 1.59 -15.03
N ARG A 24 -11.66 1.08 -16.18
CA ARG A 24 -11.32 1.90 -17.36
C ARG A 24 -12.56 2.62 -17.90
N ALA A 25 -13.68 1.93 -18.02
CA ALA A 25 -14.93 2.53 -18.49
C ALA A 25 -15.44 3.65 -17.55
N LEU A 26 -15.25 3.52 -16.24
CA LEU A 26 -15.50 4.60 -15.28
C LEU A 26 -14.54 5.78 -15.48
N GLY A 27 -13.24 5.53 -15.66
CA GLY A 27 -12.23 6.57 -15.91
C GLY A 27 -12.46 7.34 -17.21
N GLU A 28 -12.99 6.66 -18.23
CA GLU A 28 -13.40 7.25 -19.52
C GLU A 28 -14.77 7.97 -19.44
N GLY A 29 -15.48 7.87 -18.31
CA GLY A 29 -16.81 8.47 -18.12
C GLY A 29 -17.94 7.75 -18.84
N ARG A 30 -17.73 6.50 -19.27
CA ARG A 30 -18.75 5.65 -19.92
C ARG A 30 -19.69 4.97 -18.92
N LEU A 31 -19.24 4.84 -17.68
CA LEU A 31 -20.03 4.35 -16.56
C LEU A 31 -20.11 5.45 -15.49
N ASN A 32 -21.26 5.56 -14.83
CA ASN A 32 -21.36 6.32 -13.59
C ASN A 32 -20.94 5.46 -12.38
N MET A 33 -20.74 6.09 -11.21
CA MET A 33 -20.29 5.39 -10.00
C MET A 33 -21.28 4.32 -9.52
N GLY A 34 -22.59 4.55 -9.65
CA GLY A 34 -23.61 3.57 -9.25
C GLY A 34 -23.62 2.35 -10.16
N GLU A 35 -23.55 2.56 -11.48
CA GLU A 35 -23.42 1.49 -12.48
C GLU A 35 -22.15 0.68 -12.28
N PHE A 36 -21.04 1.34 -11.98
CA PHE A 36 -19.78 0.68 -11.67
C PHE A 36 -19.90 -0.24 -10.44
N ASP A 37 -20.46 0.25 -9.34
CA ASP A 37 -20.62 -0.54 -8.10
C ASP A 37 -21.54 -1.76 -8.31
N ASP A 38 -22.64 -1.59 -9.05
CA ASP A 38 -23.58 -2.67 -9.34
C ASP A 38 -22.99 -3.73 -10.28
N ARG A 39 -22.21 -3.32 -11.28
CA ARG A 39 -21.53 -4.25 -12.19
C ARG A 39 -20.36 -4.96 -11.52
N CYS A 40 -19.63 -4.29 -10.63
CA CYS A 40 -18.58 -4.94 -9.83
C CYS A 40 -19.16 -6.05 -8.95
N ARG A 41 -20.34 -5.83 -8.35
CA ARG A 41 -21.03 -6.87 -7.56
C ARG A 41 -21.35 -8.09 -8.44
N GLN A 42 -21.89 -7.86 -9.63
CA GLN A 42 -22.22 -8.92 -10.59
C GLN A 42 -20.99 -9.70 -11.06
N VAL A 43 -19.87 -9.03 -11.34
CA VAL A 43 -18.59 -9.71 -11.68
C VAL A 43 -18.07 -10.54 -10.50
N ALA A 44 -18.26 -10.09 -9.26
CA ALA A 44 -17.82 -10.84 -8.08
C ALA A 44 -18.65 -12.12 -7.85
N GLU A 45 -19.92 -12.10 -8.25
CA GLU A 45 -20.87 -13.22 -8.13
C GLU A 45 -20.84 -14.17 -9.34
N ALA A 46 -20.35 -13.70 -10.49
CA ALA A 46 -20.19 -14.48 -11.70
C ALA A 46 -19.37 -15.76 -11.44
N GLN A 47 -19.86 -16.88 -11.93
CA GLN A 47 -19.19 -18.16 -11.78
C GLN A 47 -18.65 -18.67 -13.10
N VAL A 48 -19.19 -18.20 -14.22
CA VAL A 48 -18.95 -18.79 -15.52
C VAL A 48 -18.74 -17.71 -16.58
N HIS A 49 -18.00 -18.01 -17.64
CA HIS A 49 -17.58 -16.97 -18.59
C HIS A 49 -18.75 -16.29 -19.27
N SER A 50 -19.86 -17.01 -19.54
CA SER A 50 -21.06 -16.42 -20.11
C SER A 50 -21.73 -15.38 -19.22
N ASP A 51 -21.46 -15.42 -17.90
CA ASP A 51 -22.04 -14.46 -16.95
C ASP A 51 -21.42 -13.06 -17.11
N LEU A 52 -20.20 -12.99 -17.67
CA LEU A 52 -19.48 -11.73 -17.89
C LEU A 52 -19.95 -11.00 -19.15
N ASP A 53 -20.40 -11.74 -20.16
CA ASP A 53 -20.85 -11.19 -21.46
C ASP A 53 -21.95 -10.12 -21.32
N PRO A 54 -23.04 -10.32 -20.55
CA PRO A 54 -24.06 -9.26 -20.37
C PRO A 54 -23.57 -8.08 -19.53
N ILE A 55 -22.56 -8.28 -18.67
CA ILE A 55 -22.03 -7.22 -17.79
C ILE A 55 -21.11 -6.26 -18.55
N LEU A 56 -20.37 -6.80 -19.52
CA LEU A 56 -19.35 -6.07 -20.30
C LEU A 56 -19.78 -5.80 -21.75
N GLY A 57 -20.94 -6.30 -22.19
CA GLY A 57 -21.32 -6.33 -23.61
C GLY A 57 -21.53 -4.97 -24.26
N ASP A 58 -21.76 -3.91 -23.49
CA ASP A 58 -21.87 -2.52 -23.93
C ASP A 58 -20.53 -1.77 -23.90
N LEU A 59 -19.48 -2.39 -23.36
CA LEU A 59 -18.15 -1.82 -23.25
C LEU A 59 -17.26 -2.27 -24.43
N PRO A 60 -16.31 -1.43 -24.87
CA PRO A 60 -15.39 -1.82 -25.93
C PRO A 60 -14.58 -3.06 -25.49
N PRO A 61 -14.41 -4.07 -26.36
CA PRO A 61 -13.69 -5.28 -26.01
C PRO A 61 -12.25 -4.97 -25.65
N GLN A 62 -11.76 -5.59 -24.56
CA GLN A 62 -10.35 -5.58 -24.25
C GLN A 62 -9.59 -6.36 -25.35
N PRO A 63 -8.45 -5.88 -25.85
CA PRO A 63 -7.65 -6.66 -26.78
C PRO A 63 -7.18 -7.96 -26.09
N ALA A 64 -7.80 -9.07 -26.46
CA ALA A 64 -7.44 -10.39 -25.97
C ALA A 64 -6.07 -10.79 -26.54
N GLY A 65 -5.09 -11.01 -25.67
CA GLY A 65 -3.86 -11.67 -26.04
C GLY A 65 -2.81 -10.79 -26.72
N GLY A 66 -2.14 -9.98 -25.90
CA GLY A 66 -0.80 -9.53 -26.18
C GLY A 66 -0.19 -9.14 -24.86
N ALA A 67 1.08 -9.47 -24.62
CA ALA A 67 1.87 -8.68 -23.70
C ALA A 67 1.82 -7.25 -24.23
N VAL A 68 0.84 -6.46 -23.79
CA VAL A 68 0.79 -5.04 -24.06
C VAL A 68 1.89 -4.50 -23.16
N GLU A 69 3.10 -4.50 -23.74
CA GLU A 69 3.97 -3.36 -23.77
C GLU A 69 3.38 -2.27 -22.91
N ARG A 70 3.95 -2.16 -21.70
CA ARG A 70 3.71 -1.15 -20.68
C ARG A 70 3.54 0.19 -21.37
N GLN A 71 2.32 0.46 -21.84
CA GLN A 71 2.02 1.60 -22.67
C GLN A 71 2.27 2.76 -21.74
N GLU A 72 3.17 3.64 -22.16
CA GLU A 72 3.61 4.82 -21.44
C GLU A 72 2.38 5.70 -21.17
N VAL A 73 1.67 5.39 -20.09
CA VAL A 73 0.67 6.26 -19.50
C VAL A 73 1.46 7.37 -18.86
N HIS A 74 1.31 8.56 -19.44
CA HIS A 74 1.87 9.84 -19.04
C HIS A 74 2.37 9.89 -17.60
N SER A 75 3.66 10.18 -17.46
CA SER A 75 4.35 10.64 -16.25
C SER A 75 3.50 11.69 -15.50
N GLY A 76 2.67 11.26 -14.56
CA GLY A 76 1.80 12.17 -13.79
C GLY A 76 0.86 11.49 -12.82
N ASP A 77 0.16 10.44 -13.24
CA ASP A 77 -0.84 9.79 -12.38
C ASP A 77 -0.28 8.53 -11.72
N VAL A 78 -0.08 8.62 -10.41
CA VAL A 78 0.36 7.52 -9.57
C VAL A 78 -0.72 6.43 -9.57
N PHE A 79 -0.48 5.34 -10.29
CA PHE A 79 -1.30 4.12 -10.17
C PHE A 79 -1.29 3.64 -8.71
N TYR A 80 -2.41 3.82 -8.01
CA TYR A 80 -2.69 3.09 -6.78
C TYR A 80 -2.97 1.64 -7.16
N SER A 81 -2.13 0.72 -6.70
CA SER A 81 -2.41 -0.70 -6.89
C SER A 81 -3.74 -1.03 -6.20
N GLY A 82 -4.61 -1.85 -6.81
CA GLY A 82 -5.87 -2.28 -6.17
C GLY A 82 -5.66 -2.92 -4.78
N ARG A 83 -4.44 -3.41 -4.51
CA ARG A 83 -3.97 -3.90 -3.20
C ARG A 83 -3.81 -2.78 -2.17
N GLU A 84 -3.29 -1.61 -2.56
CA GLU A 84 -3.19 -0.40 -1.71
C GLU A 84 -4.58 0.18 -1.40
N ILE A 85 -5.50 0.20 -2.37
CA ILE A 85 -6.89 0.65 -2.18
C ILE A 85 -7.64 -0.29 -1.21
N MET A 86 -7.45 -1.61 -1.34
CA MET A 86 -8.05 -2.60 -0.43
C MET A 86 -7.46 -2.56 0.99
N GLN A 87 -6.16 -2.28 1.16
CA GLN A 87 -5.56 -2.12 2.48
C GLN A 87 -6.05 -0.85 3.18
N ALA A 88 -6.18 0.25 2.45
CA ALA A 88 -6.69 1.50 2.97
C ALA A 88 -8.17 1.35 3.44
N ARG A 89 -8.98 0.52 2.77
CA ARG A 89 -10.36 0.18 3.17
C ARG A 89 -10.47 -0.58 4.51
N ARG A 90 -9.43 -1.31 4.94
CA ARG A 90 -9.44 -2.02 6.25
C ARG A 90 -9.32 -1.07 7.45
N SER A 91 -8.80 0.14 7.26
CA SER A 91 -8.61 1.13 8.34
C SER A 91 -9.94 1.67 8.92
N GLY A 92 -11.01 1.73 8.11
CA GLY A 92 -12.33 2.25 8.52
C GLY A 92 -12.99 1.46 9.65
N LYS A 93 -12.58 0.21 9.90
CA LYS A 93 -13.07 -0.58 11.05
C LYS A 93 -12.65 0.00 12.41
N ARG A 94 -11.54 0.74 12.47
CA ARG A 94 -11.00 1.27 13.74
C ARG A 94 -11.76 2.49 14.26
N MET A 95 -12.43 3.24 13.38
CA MET A 95 -13.17 4.45 13.77
C MET A 95 -14.51 4.14 14.44
N ARG A 96 -15.26 3.14 13.96
CA ARG A 96 -16.47 2.61 14.65
C ARG A 96 -16.14 2.08 16.04
N ALA A 97 -14.99 1.39 16.16
CA ALA A 97 -14.48 0.93 17.45
C ALA A 97 -14.10 2.12 18.36
N GLY A 98 -13.42 3.14 17.84
CA GLY A 98 -13.06 4.35 18.60
C GLY A 98 -14.27 5.10 19.15
N VAL A 99 -15.29 5.36 18.32
CA VAL A 99 -16.54 6.03 18.75
C VAL A 99 -17.31 5.19 19.77
N PHE A 100 -17.38 3.87 19.56
CA PHE A 100 -18.01 2.96 20.50
C PHE A 100 -17.30 2.93 21.86
N TRP A 101 -15.98 2.85 21.88
CA TRP A 101 -15.19 2.86 23.13
C TRP A 101 -15.29 4.20 23.87
N LEU A 102 -15.22 5.33 23.16
CA LEU A 102 -15.43 6.66 23.75
C LEU A 102 -16.84 6.81 24.36
N GLY A 103 -17.87 6.38 23.61
CA GLY A 103 -19.25 6.41 24.10
C GLY A 103 -19.48 5.49 25.28
N THR A 104 -18.83 4.32 25.32
CA THR A 104 -18.91 3.38 26.43
C THR A 104 -18.29 3.95 27.70
N VAL A 105 -17.10 4.56 27.61
CA VAL A 105 -16.44 5.22 28.74
C VAL A 105 -17.30 6.39 29.27
N GLY A 106 -17.85 7.22 28.38
CA GLY A 106 -18.74 8.32 28.76
C GLY A 106 -20.03 7.84 29.43
N ALA A 107 -20.65 6.78 28.88
CA ALA A 107 -21.87 6.20 29.43
C ALA A 107 -21.65 5.66 30.85
N LEU A 108 -20.55 4.94 31.09
CA LEU A 108 -20.18 4.43 32.42
C LEU A 108 -19.89 5.57 33.42
N GLY A 109 -19.28 6.67 32.98
CA GLY A 109 -19.05 7.83 33.86
C GLY A 109 -20.35 8.53 34.31
N LEU A 110 -21.38 8.52 33.46
CA LEU A 110 -22.67 9.16 33.75
C LEU A 110 -23.63 8.30 34.59
N THR A 111 -23.34 7.02 34.82
CA THR A 111 -24.23 6.15 35.60
C THR A 111 -24.37 6.57 37.06
N ALA A 112 -23.41 7.35 37.59
CA ALA A 112 -23.48 7.94 38.92
C ALA A 112 -24.63 8.97 39.05
N LEU A 113 -25.10 9.55 37.94
CA LEU A 113 -26.24 10.46 37.92
C LEU A 113 -27.55 9.70 37.76
N HIS A 114 -27.64 8.81 36.77
CA HIS A 114 -28.81 7.95 36.54
C HIS A 114 -28.45 6.66 35.80
N PRO A 115 -29.10 5.52 36.11
CA PRO A 115 -28.79 4.23 35.47
C PRO A 115 -29.21 4.16 33.99
N VAL A 116 -30.08 5.06 33.52
CA VAL A 116 -30.57 5.09 32.14
C VAL A 116 -29.44 5.24 31.10
N PHE A 117 -28.31 5.83 31.48
CA PHE A 117 -27.14 5.97 30.61
C PHE A 117 -26.51 4.63 30.21
N LEU A 118 -26.76 3.52 30.94
CA LEU A 118 -26.31 2.19 30.52
C LEU A 118 -26.93 1.75 29.18
N LEU A 119 -28.12 2.26 28.82
CA LEU A 119 -28.76 1.94 27.55
C LEU A 119 -28.03 2.53 26.33
N ILE A 120 -27.13 3.51 26.55
CA ILE A 120 -26.31 4.12 25.49
C ILE A 120 -25.37 3.08 24.85
N ILE A 121 -24.87 2.12 25.64
CA ILE A 121 -23.92 1.11 25.15
C ILE A 121 -24.56 0.20 24.08
N PRO A 122 -25.71 -0.47 24.34
CA PRO A 122 -26.36 -1.29 23.32
C PRO A 122 -26.95 -0.46 22.16
N THR A 123 -27.41 0.78 22.39
CA THR A 123 -27.87 1.64 21.28
C THR A 123 -26.72 2.04 20.35
N LEU A 124 -25.56 2.45 20.90
CA LEU A 124 -24.37 2.70 20.09
C LEU A 124 -23.91 1.45 19.35
N PHE A 125 -23.97 0.28 19.99
CA PHE A 125 -23.65 -0.98 19.32
C PHE A 125 -24.57 -1.25 18.13
N ILE A 126 -25.89 -1.11 18.29
CA ILE A 126 -26.86 -1.34 17.21
C ILE A 126 -26.68 -0.32 16.08
N LEU A 127 -26.63 0.97 16.39
CA LEU A 127 -26.44 2.03 15.40
C LEU A 127 -25.13 1.89 14.64
N LEU A 128 -24.03 1.69 15.37
CA LEU A 128 -22.71 1.63 14.77
C LEU A 128 -22.47 0.30 14.07
N TYR A 129 -22.86 -0.86 14.61
CA TYR A 129 -22.46 -2.18 14.10
C TYR A 129 -23.54 -2.91 13.29
N VAL A 130 -24.82 -2.78 13.64
CA VAL A 130 -25.95 -3.45 12.94
C VAL A 130 -26.50 -2.57 11.83
N MET A 131 -26.87 -1.33 12.14
CA MET A 131 -27.45 -0.39 11.17
C MET A 131 -26.39 0.36 10.36
N LYS A 132 -25.11 0.26 10.76
CA LYS A 132 -23.95 0.88 10.06
C LYS A 132 -24.18 2.37 9.76
N VAL A 133 -24.87 3.07 10.66
CA VAL A 133 -25.18 4.50 10.53
C VAL A 133 -23.90 5.29 10.80
N GLY A 134 -23.41 5.99 9.77
CA GLY A 134 -22.22 6.82 9.87
C GLY A 134 -21.92 7.57 8.56
N PRO A 135 -21.28 8.76 8.62
CA PRO A 135 -20.85 9.53 7.45
C PRO A 135 -20.07 8.71 6.42
N ASP A 136 -20.31 8.96 5.13
CA ASP A 136 -19.58 8.29 4.03
C ASP A 136 -18.06 8.49 4.10
N SER A 137 -17.62 9.62 4.70
CA SER A 137 -16.22 9.93 4.97
C SER A 137 -15.51 8.94 5.91
N TRP A 138 -16.26 8.12 6.66
CA TRP A 138 -15.72 7.06 7.51
C TRP A 138 -15.23 5.86 6.69
N TYR A 139 -15.59 5.79 5.40
CA TYR A 139 -15.37 4.63 4.54
C TYR A 139 -14.34 4.84 3.42
N THR A 140 -13.91 6.08 3.15
CA THR A 140 -12.92 6.40 2.11
C THR A 140 -11.69 7.11 2.70
N PRO A 141 -10.51 6.46 2.74
CA PRO A 141 -9.28 7.11 3.12
C PRO A 141 -8.92 8.20 2.09
N SER A 142 -8.53 9.38 2.56
CA SER A 142 -8.19 10.50 1.68
C SER A 142 -6.86 10.25 0.96
N LEU A 143 -6.83 10.49 -0.36
CA LEU A 143 -5.64 10.29 -1.21
C LEU A 143 -4.37 10.99 -0.67
N ARG A 144 -4.56 12.14 -0.01
CA ARG A 144 -3.48 12.91 0.64
C ARG A 144 -2.77 12.17 1.78
N GLN A 145 -3.46 11.31 2.53
CA GLN A 145 -2.85 10.58 3.65
C GLN A 145 -1.90 9.49 3.16
N LEU A 146 -2.26 8.83 2.05
CA LEU A 146 -1.43 7.80 1.46
C LEU A 146 -0.16 8.40 0.81
N GLU A 147 -0.25 9.59 0.21
CA GLU A 147 0.94 10.34 -0.23
C GLU A 147 1.88 10.68 0.92
N GLN A 148 1.33 11.11 2.06
CA GLN A 148 2.14 11.41 3.25
C GLN A 148 2.84 10.17 3.80
N GLN A 149 2.16 9.01 3.85
CA GLN A 149 2.77 7.76 4.28
C GLN A 149 3.92 7.33 3.35
N ARG A 150 3.74 7.40 2.03
CA ARG A 150 4.84 7.14 1.08
C ARG A 150 6.02 8.09 1.30
N ARG A 151 5.76 9.39 1.47
CA ARG A 151 6.83 10.36 1.76
C ARG A 151 7.58 10.01 3.04
N GLN A 152 6.89 9.52 4.07
CA GLN A 152 7.52 9.09 5.32
C GLN A 152 8.36 7.82 5.16
N GLU A 153 7.87 6.82 4.42
CA GLU A 153 8.63 5.60 4.14
C GLU A 153 9.88 5.89 3.31
N ILE A 154 9.75 6.72 2.26
CA ILE A 154 10.89 7.16 1.44
C ILE A 154 11.90 7.92 2.29
N LYS A 155 11.44 8.82 3.17
CA LYS A 155 12.31 9.57 4.08
C LYS A 155 13.04 8.64 5.05
N ARG A 156 12.37 7.62 5.57
CA ARG A 156 12.98 6.61 6.46
C ARG A 156 14.04 5.79 5.73
N ARG A 157 13.77 5.35 4.50
CA ARG A 157 14.73 4.67 3.64
C ARG A 157 15.94 5.54 3.31
N GLN A 158 15.73 6.83 3.07
CA GLN A 158 16.82 7.78 2.86
C GLN A 158 17.72 7.89 4.09
N LEU A 159 17.14 8.00 5.28
CA LEU A 159 17.90 8.05 6.55
C LEU A 159 18.70 6.75 6.79
N GLU A 160 18.15 5.59 6.46
CA GLU A 160 18.86 4.29 6.51
C GLU A 160 20.06 4.29 5.55
N ILE A 161 19.89 4.74 4.31
CA ILE A 161 20.97 4.80 3.32
C ILE A 161 22.04 5.80 3.73
N GLU A 162 21.64 6.96 4.24
CA GLU A 162 22.56 8.01 4.69
C GLU A 162 23.38 7.53 5.90
N SER A 163 22.73 6.93 6.89
CA SER A 163 23.43 6.35 8.04
C SER A 163 24.37 5.22 7.62
N ALA A 164 23.98 4.35 6.69
CA ALA A 164 24.85 3.30 6.15
C ALA A 164 26.10 3.88 5.44
N LYS A 165 25.94 4.94 4.64
CA LYS A 165 27.05 5.65 3.99
C LYS A 165 27.97 6.30 5.01
N ALA A 166 27.42 6.93 6.05
CA ALA A 166 28.21 7.54 7.13
C ALA A 166 29.06 6.49 7.87
N HIS A 167 28.50 5.31 8.13
CA HIS A 167 29.23 4.19 8.74
C HIS A 167 30.37 3.70 7.84
N GLN A 168 30.12 3.54 6.54
CA GLN A 168 31.18 3.15 5.58
C GLN A 168 32.31 4.19 5.54
N GLN A 169 31.97 5.48 5.53
CA GLN A 169 32.99 6.54 5.54
C GLN A 169 33.82 6.56 6.83
N ALA A 170 33.20 6.29 7.98
CA ALA A 170 33.90 6.16 9.25
C ALA A 170 34.92 5.00 9.23
N MET A 171 34.50 3.82 8.72
CA MET A 171 35.38 2.65 8.58
C MET A 171 36.57 2.94 7.66
N MET A 172 36.35 3.57 6.51
CA MET A 172 37.44 3.93 5.57
C MET A 172 38.42 4.95 6.16
N ARG A 173 37.97 5.82 7.06
CA ARG A 173 38.86 6.77 7.77
C ARG A 173 39.75 6.05 8.77
N VAL A 174 39.23 5.03 9.46
CA VAL A 174 40.02 4.21 10.38
C VAL A 174 41.08 3.44 9.59
N GLN A 175 40.68 2.74 8.52
CA GLN A 175 41.61 1.98 7.66
C GLN A 175 42.73 2.85 7.07
N ARG A 176 42.41 4.06 6.60
CA ARG A 176 43.44 4.99 6.08
C ARG A 176 44.45 5.40 7.13
N LYS A 177 44.03 5.57 8.39
CA LYS A 177 44.95 5.87 9.49
C LYS A 177 45.84 4.67 9.79
N ASP A 178 45.28 3.46 9.77
CA ASP A 178 46.05 2.24 10.03
C ASP A 178 47.11 2.01 8.94
N GLN A 179 46.74 2.16 7.66
CA GLN A 179 47.69 2.09 6.54
C GLN A 179 48.80 3.14 6.67
N PHE A 180 48.44 4.38 7.03
CA PHE A 180 49.43 5.45 7.19
C PHE A 180 50.41 5.15 8.34
N ASN A 181 49.91 4.63 9.47
CA ASN A 181 50.74 4.24 10.61
C ASN A 181 51.68 3.09 10.24
N GLN A 182 51.20 2.10 9.47
CA GLN A 182 52.03 0.99 8.96
C GLN A 182 53.14 1.51 8.05
N LEU A 183 52.80 2.35 7.05
CA LEU A 183 53.79 2.95 6.15
C LEU A 183 54.83 3.80 6.89
N THR A 184 54.39 4.52 7.93
CA THR A 184 55.29 5.31 8.79
C THR A 184 56.25 4.40 9.56
N SER A 185 55.74 3.29 10.12
CA SER A 185 56.55 2.28 10.81
C SER A 185 57.56 1.62 9.89
N ASP A 186 57.13 1.18 8.71
CA ASP A 186 57.98 0.54 7.70
C ASP A 186 59.07 1.50 7.21
N ALA A 187 58.73 2.78 6.99
CA ALA A 187 59.69 3.81 6.59
C ALA A 187 60.73 4.08 7.69
N LEU A 188 60.32 4.14 8.96
CA LEU A 188 61.22 4.29 10.10
C LEU A 188 62.17 3.09 10.21
N ASP A 189 61.68 1.87 10.01
CA ASP A 189 62.49 0.66 10.11
C ASP A 189 63.51 0.57 8.95
N VAL A 190 63.11 0.95 7.73
CA VAL A 190 64.04 1.09 6.59
C VAL A 190 65.08 2.19 6.83
N ALA A 191 64.68 3.34 7.38
CA ALA A 191 65.61 4.42 7.72
C ALA A 191 66.59 3.99 8.81
N GLN A 192 66.11 3.29 9.84
CA GLN A 192 66.93 2.75 10.91
C GLN A 192 67.92 1.70 10.39
N ASN A 193 67.45 0.79 9.52
CA ASN A 193 68.29 -0.23 8.90
C ASN A 193 69.35 0.36 7.98
N THR A 194 69.03 1.41 7.22
CA THR A 194 70.02 2.09 6.35
C THR A 194 71.10 2.79 7.19
N ILE A 195 70.73 3.52 8.24
CA ILE A 195 71.69 4.16 9.17
C ILE A 195 72.58 3.10 9.85
N ASN A 196 71.98 2.01 10.34
CA ASN A 196 72.74 0.93 10.98
C ASN A 196 73.72 0.25 10.02
N ARG A 197 73.35 0.09 8.74
CA ARG A 197 74.24 -0.46 7.71
C ARG A 197 75.44 0.45 7.45
N PHE A 198 75.24 1.77 7.39
CA PHE A 198 76.35 2.72 7.22
C PHE A 198 77.28 2.81 8.43
N ARG A 199 76.80 2.50 9.64
CA ARG A 199 77.61 2.53 10.87
C ARG A 199 78.47 1.27 11.09
N LYS A 200 78.17 0.18 10.39
CA LYS A 200 78.82 -1.13 10.55
C LYS A 200 79.94 -1.38 9.53
N ASN A 201 80.08 -0.50 8.54
CA ASN A 201 81.23 -0.39 7.64
C ASN A 201 82.15 0.75 8.11
#